data_AF-A0A0F9WR57-F1
#
_entry.id   AF-A0A0F9WR57-F1
#
_cell.length_a   1.000
_cell.length_b   1.000
_cell.length_c   1.000
_cell.angle_alpha   90.00
_cell.angle_beta   90.00
_cell.angle_gamma   90.00
#
_symmetry.space_group_name_H-M   'P 1'
#
loop_
_entity.id
_entity.type
_entity.pdbx_description
1 polymer ?
#
loop_
_entity_poly.entity_id
_entity_poly.type
_entity_poly.pdbx_seq_one_letter_code
_entity_poly.pdbx_strand_id
1 'polypeptide(L)' 'MNRNYYLTFGQTHYYPDTDIKLNDYWILIKAPTYAIARAAAWDKFGDKFFTLYEESEFLDDKKEYFPGGEYEVIEVDE' A
#
# COMPACT_ATOMS: atom_id res chain seq x y z
N MET A 1 -6.30 -14.98 -9.70
CA MET A 1 -4.87 -14.82 -9.35
C MET A 1 -4.72 -13.44 -8.76
N ASN A 2 -4.10 -13.35 -7.58
CA ASN A 2 -3.90 -12.06 -6.91
C ASN A 2 -2.74 -11.31 -7.58
N ARG A 3 -2.86 -9.98 -7.60
CA ARG A 3 -1.85 -9.04 -8.07
C ARG A 3 -1.33 -8.23 -6.89
N ASN A 4 -0.12 -7.71 -7.02
CA ASN A 4 0.51 -6.87 -6.02
C ASN A 4 0.13 -5.40 -6.26
N TYR A 5 -0.43 -4.78 -5.23
CA TYR A 5 -0.72 -3.35 -5.19
C TYR A 5 0.04 -2.70 -4.06
N TYR A 6 0.68 -1.59 -4.35
CA TYR A 6 1.53 -0.89 -3.41
C TYR A 6 0.89 0.43 -2.98
N LEU A 7 0.65 0.56 -1.68
CA LEU A 7 0.06 1.74 -1.09
C LEU A 7 1.12 2.64 -0.47
N THR A 8 1.01 3.93 -0.76
CA THR A 8 1.79 4.99 -0.12
C THR A 8 0.89 6.10 0.40
N PHE A 9 1.31 6.72 1.49
CA PHE A 9 0.71 7.94 2.02
C PHE A 9 1.64 9.11 1.71
N GLY A 10 1.25 9.99 0.78
CA GLY A 10 2.05 11.16 0.38
C GLY A 10 2.22 12.24 1.47
N GLN A 11 1.78 11.96 2.70
CA GLN A 11 1.90 12.79 3.89
C GLN A 11 2.24 11.89 5.09
N THR A 12 2.80 12.46 6.17
CA THR A 12 3.08 11.71 7.39
C THR A 12 1.81 11.10 7.97
N HIS A 13 1.75 9.77 7.95
CA HIS A 13 0.70 8.98 8.57
C HIS A 13 1.33 7.95 9.49
N TYR A 14 0.62 7.61 10.56
CA TYR A 14 1.04 6.57 11.48
C TYR A 14 0.18 5.33 11.27
N TYR A 15 0.80 4.17 11.43
CA TYR A 15 0.12 2.90 11.39
C TYR A 15 -0.85 2.77 12.59
N PRO A 16 -2.06 2.21 12.39
CA PRO A 16 -2.98 2.00 13.51
C PRO A 16 -2.31 1.06 14.52
N ASP A 17 -2.21 1.49 15.78
CA ASP A 17 -1.65 0.72 16.89
C ASP A 17 -0.11 0.68 17.01
N THR A 18 0.65 1.42 16.20
CA THR A 18 2.10 1.59 16.40
C THR A 18 2.58 3.04 16.15
N ASP A 19 3.81 3.35 16.59
CA ASP A 19 4.47 4.64 16.32
C ASP A 19 5.19 4.67 14.95
N ILE A 20 4.92 3.72 14.05
CA ILE A 20 5.57 3.65 12.74
C ILE A 20 4.98 4.67 11.78
N LYS A 21 5.87 5.46 11.17
CA LYS A 21 5.57 6.45 10.15
C LYS A 21 5.49 5.82 8.76
N LEU A 22 4.31 5.78 8.17
CA LEU A 22 4.03 5.17 6.87
C LEU A 22 4.44 6.01 5.66
N ASN A 23 4.91 7.24 5.84
CA ASN A 23 5.56 7.96 4.73
C ASN A 23 6.95 7.39 4.41
N ASP A 24 7.52 6.60 5.33
CA ASP A 24 8.84 5.98 5.20
C ASP A 24 8.76 4.51 4.82
N TYR A 25 7.57 3.97 4.54
CA TYR A 25 7.34 2.57 4.17
C TYR A 25 6.18 2.45 3.19
N TRP A 26 6.14 1.34 2.48
CA TRP A 26 5.02 0.99 1.62
C TRP A 26 4.22 -0.17 2.22
N ILE A 27 2.93 -0.26 1.86
CA ILE A 27 2.09 -1.39 2.25
C ILE A 27 1.75 -2.17 0.99
N LEU A 28 2.07 -3.46 0.99
CA LEU A 28 1.68 -4.37 -0.07
C LEU A 28 0.25 -4.85 0.18
N ILE A 29 -0.60 -4.78 -0.82
CA ILE A 29 -1.95 -5.33 -0.84
C ILE A 29 -2.02 -6.33 -1.98
N LYS A 30 -2.21 -7.60 -1.66
CA LYS A 30 -2.44 -8.66 -2.66
C LYS A 30 -3.93 -8.83 -2.86
N ALA A 31 -4.42 -8.51 -4.05
CA ALA A 31 -5.84 -8.57 -4.36
C ALA A 31 -6.10 -8.98 -5.82
N PRO A 32 -7.29 -9.50 -6.16
CA PRO A 32 -7.63 -9.85 -7.53
C PRO A 32 -7.73 -8.64 -8.47
N THR A 33 -8.14 -7.48 -7.94
CA THR A 33 -8.34 -6.25 -8.71
C THR A 33 -7.98 -5.00 -7.90
N TYR A 34 -7.71 -3.90 -8.60
CA TYR A 34 -7.45 -2.59 -7.99
C TYR A 34 -8.62 -2.11 -7.10
N ALA A 35 -9.87 -2.38 -7.52
CA ALA A 35 -11.04 -1.98 -6.74
C ALA A 35 -11.08 -2.69 -5.38
N ILE A 36 -10.75 -3.98 -5.34
CA ILE A 36 -10.66 -4.76 -4.10
C ILE A 36 -9.50 -4.25 -3.24
N ALA A 37 -8.33 -4.00 -3.83
CA ALA A 37 -7.19 -3.44 -3.10
C ALA A 37 -7.51 -2.07 -2.47
N ARG A 38 -8.22 -1.21 -3.21
CA ARG A 38 -8.64 0.11 -2.73
C ARG A 38 -9.68 0.02 -1.61
N ALA A 39 -10.63 -0.91 -1.71
CA ALA A 39 -11.59 -1.17 -0.65
C ALA A 39 -10.87 -1.64 0.63
N ALA A 40 -9.93 -2.58 0.52
CA ALA A 40 -9.13 -3.07 1.65
C ALA A 40 -8.31 -1.97 2.32
N ALA A 41 -7.69 -1.09 1.53
CA ALA A 41 -7.00 0.10 2.03
C ALA A 41 -7.95 1.03 2.81
N TRP A 42 -9.14 1.28 2.26
CA TRP A 42 -10.14 2.13 2.90
C TRP A 42 -10.67 1.53 4.20
N ASP A 43 -10.97 0.22 4.23
CA ASP A 43 -11.48 -0.45 5.42
C ASP A 43 -10.46 -0.40 6.56
N LYS A 44 -9.17 -0.49 6.24
CA LYS A 44 -8.09 -0.46 7.24
C LYS A 44 -7.71 0.94 7.70
N PHE A 45 -7.58 1.88 6.77
CA PHE A 45 -6.99 3.20 7.03
C PHE A 45 -8.02 4.33 7.07
N GLY A 46 -9.25 4.09 6.60
CA GLY A 46 -10.33 5.05 6.53
C GLY A 46 -10.16 6.08 5.41
N ASP A 47 -10.78 7.25 5.60
CA ASP A 47 -10.73 8.40 4.69
C ASP A 47 -9.40 9.17 4.79
N LYS A 48 -8.31 8.47 4.49
CA LYS A 48 -6.97 9.05 4.40
C LYS A 48 -6.59 9.21 2.94
N PHE A 49 -5.87 10.28 2.62
CA PHE A 49 -5.33 10.45 1.27
C PHE A 49 -4.17 9.46 1.06
N PHE A 50 -4.39 8.48 0.18
CA PHE A 50 -3.38 7.50 -0.23
C PHE A 50 -3.35 7.35 -1.75
N THR A 51 -2.23 6.84 -2.25
CA THR A 51 -2.08 6.42 -3.64
C THR A 51 -1.79 4.92 -3.68
N LEU A 52 -2.40 4.23 -4.63
CA LEU A 52 -2.16 2.82 -4.92
C LEU A 52 -1.55 2.69 -6.32
N TYR A 53 -0.52 1.87 -6.43
CA TYR A 53 0.14 1.52 -7.69
C TYR A 53 0.03 0.00 -7.91
N GLU A 54 -0.35 -0.46 -9.10
CA GLU A 54 -0.18 -1.86 -9.43
C GLU A 54 1.32 -2.14 -9.69
N GLU A 55 1.83 -3.29 -9.26
CA GLU A 55 3.23 -3.67 -9.48
C GLU A 55 3.63 -3.69 -10.97
N SER A 56 2.66 -3.92 -11.88
CA SER A 56 2.88 -3.83 -13.32
C SER A 56 3.09 -2.40 -13.83
N GLU A 57 2.61 -1.40 -13.09
CA GLU A 57 2.81 0.04 -13.35
C GLU A 57 4.11 0.55 -12.72
N PHE A 58 4.80 -0.30 -11.97
CA PHE A 58 6.07 0.02 -11.35
C PHE A 58 7.17 0.10 -12.41
N LEU A 59 7.54 1.33 -12.76
CA LEU A 59 8.77 1.55 -13.52
C LEU A 59 9.96 1.10 -12.65
N ASP A 60 10.88 0.31 -13.20
CA ASP A 60 11.99 -0.29 -12.45
C ASP A 60 12.88 0.74 -11.74
N ASP A 61 12.94 1.96 -12.26
CA ASP A 61 13.64 3.09 -11.66
C ASP A 61 13.01 3.53 -10.34
N LYS A 62 11.72 3.24 -10.11
CA LYS A 62 11.04 3.65 -8.88
C LYS A 62 11.30 2.76 -7.67
N LYS A 63 12.02 1.65 -7.84
CA LYS A 63 12.45 0.78 -6.73
C LYS A 63 13.38 1.49 -5.73
N GLU A 64 14.00 2.60 -6.12
CA GLU A 64 14.76 3.46 -5.22
C GLU A 64 13.87 4.28 -4.26
N TYR A 65 12.58 4.45 -4.58
CA TYR A 65 11.61 5.21 -3.78
C TYR A 65 10.78 4.33 -2.83
N PHE A 66 11.27 3.13 -2.49
CA PHE A 66 10.82 2.40 -1.32
C PHE A 66 11.73 2.76 -0.13
N PRO A 67 11.56 3.93 0.52
CA PRO A 67 12.19 4.12 1.81
C PRO A 67 11.69 2.97 2.71
N GLY A 68 12.60 2.36 3.48
CA GLY A 68 12.27 1.33 4.46
C GLY A 68 11.77 -0.03 3.94
N GLY A 69 11.30 -0.12 2.69
CA GLY A 69 10.73 -1.33 2.09
C GLY A 69 9.24 -1.52 2.38
N GLU A 70 8.79 -2.77 2.31
CA GLU A 70 7.43 -3.18 2.67
C GLU A 70 7.31 -3.29 4.19
N TYR A 71 6.38 -2.55 4.80
CA TYR A 71 6.10 -2.68 6.24
C TYR A 71 5.10 -3.78 6.55
N GLU A 72 4.07 -3.92 5.70
CA GLU A 72 2.99 -4.88 5.90
C GLU A 72 2.48 -5.42 4.56
N VAL A 73 1.98 -6.66 4.61
CA VAL A 73 1.22 -7.30 3.53
C VAL A 73 -0.24 -7.52 3.97
N ILE A 74 -1.18 -7.01 3.19
CA ILE A 74 -2.63 -7.26 3.32
C ILE A 74 -3.02 -8.23 2.20
N GLU A 75 -3.51 -9.42 2.54
CA GLU A 75 -4.01 -10.38 1.56
C GLU A 75 -5.53 -10.41 1.59
N VAL A 76 -6.15 -10.23 0.43
CA VAL A 76 -7.60 -10.25 0.27
C VAL A 76 -7.96 -11.23 -0.83
N ASP A 77 -8.64 -12.29 -0.44
CA ASP A 77 -9.22 -13.26 -1.34
C ASP A 77 -10.71 -12.96 -1.58
N GLU A 78 -11.25 -13.41 -2.71
CA GLU A 78 -12.68 -13.31 -3.03
C GLU A 78 -13.57 -14.15 -2.09
#